data_AF-G0QCD7-F1
#
_entry.id   AF-G0QCD7-F1
#
_cell.length_a   1.000
_cell.length_b   1.000
_cell.length_c   1.000
_cell.angle_alpha   90.00
_cell.angle_beta   90.00
_cell.angle_gamma   90.00
#
_symmetry.space_group_name_H-M   'P 1'
#
loop_
_entity.id
_entity.type
_entity.pdbx_description
1 polymer ?
#
loop_
_entity_poly.entity_id
_entity_poly.type
_entity_poly.pdbx_seq_one_letter_code
_entity_poly.pdbx_strand_id
1 'polypeptide(L)' 'MTRVMAQGTFDILHPGHVHYLEEAAEHGDTLVVVVARDSRVQERKGSALR' A
#
# COMPACT_ATOMS: atom_id res chain seq x y z
N MET A 1 17.57 -3.70 -14.40
CA MET A 1 16.63 -2.79 -13.74
C MET A 1 15.43 -3.58 -13.26
N THR A 2 15.40 -3.92 -11.99
CA THR A 2 14.32 -4.64 -11.31
C THR A 2 13.34 -3.65 -10.75
N ARG A 3 12.04 -3.87 -10.98
CA ARG A 3 10.96 -3.04 -10.45
C ARG A 3 10.16 -3.85 -9.43
N VAL A 4 9.91 -3.26 -8.27
CA VAL A 4 9.10 -3.83 -7.19
C VAL A 4 7.79 -3.07 -7.12
N MET A 5 6.72 -3.76 -6.78
CA MET A 5 5.41 -3.15 -6.54
C MET A 5 4.96 -3.44 -5.12
N ALA A 6 4.53 -2.40 -4.41
CA ALA A 6 3.82 -2.50 -3.15
C ALA A 6 2.41 -1.92 -3.31
N GLN A 7 1.42 -2.47 -2.59
CA GLN A 7 0.04 -2.00 -2.64
C GLN A 7 -0.54 -1.91 -1.23
N GLY A 8 -1.29 -0.85 -0.97
CA GLY A 8 -1.95 -0.66 0.32
C GLY A 8 -2.95 0.49 0.29
N THR A 9 -3.77 0.58 1.34
CA THR A 9 -4.61 1.77 1.56
C THR A 9 -3.79 2.91 2.16
N PHE A 10 -2.85 2.60 3.04
CA PHE A 10 -2.02 3.58 3.75
C PHE A 10 -2.86 4.64 4.52
N ASP A 11 -4.02 4.23 5.06
CA ASP A 11 -4.85 5.05 5.94
C ASP A 11 -4.06 5.43 7.19
N ILE A 12 -3.68 6.70 7.27
CA ILE A 12 -2.75 7.25 8.28
C ILE A 12 -1.40 6.53 8.24
N LEU A 13 -0.38 7.22 7.74
CA LEU A 13 0.98 6.69 7.75
C LEU A 13 1.49 6.52 9.19
N HIS A 14 2.09 5.37 9.45
CA HIS A 14 2.69 5.00 10.72
C HIS A 14 3.96 4.18 10.47
N PRO A 15 4.83 3.97 11.49
CA PRO A 15 6.13 3.32 11.29
C PRO A 15 6.06 1.96 10.59
N GLY A 16 5.01 1.16 10.84
CA GLY A 16 4.79 -0.10 10.12
C GLY A 16 4.70 0.03 8.59
N HIS A 17 4.07 1.11 8.07
CA HIS A 17 4.04 1.36 6.62
C HIS A 17 5.40 1.75 6.08
N VAL A 18 6.19 2.52 6.85
CA VAL A 18 7.55 2.91 6.46
C VAL A 18 8.43 1.66 6.36
N HIS A 19 8.44 0.84 7.40
CA HIS A 19 9.21 -0.41 7.43
C HIS A 19 8.85 -1.33 6.26
N TYR A 20 7.55 -1.51 6.00
CA TYR A 20 7.07 -2.31 4.87
C TYR A 20 7.58 -1.78 3.50
N LEU A 21 7.58 -0.46 3.30
CA LEU A 21 8.04 0.14 2.04
C LEU A 21 9.58 0.13 1.93
N GLU A 22 10.29 0.26 3.05
CA GLU A 22 11.75 0.12 3.11
C GLU A 22 12.18 -1.30 2.72
N GLU A 23 11.59 -2.32 3.34
CA GLU A 23 11.86 -3.73 2.97
C GLU A 23 11.51 -3.99 1.50
N ALA A 24 10.39 -3.46 1.00
CA ALA A 24 10.03 -3.60 -0.41
C ALA A 24 11.04 -2.94 -1.36
N ALA A 25 11.64 -1.81 -0.96
CA ALA A 25 12.64 -1.11 -1.76
C ALA A 25 13.95 -1.89 -1.87
N GLU A 26 14.29 -2.74 -0.90
CA GLU A 26 15.50 -3.57 -0.94
C GLU A 26 15.46 -4.65 -2.04
N HIS A 27 14.28 -4.94 -2.58
CA HIS A 27 14.09 -5.99 -3.59
C HIS A 27 14.29 -5.52 -5.04
N GLY A 28 14.66 -4.26 -5.30
CA GLY A 28 14.92 -3.81 -6.66
C GLY A 28 15.42 -2.36 -6.78
N ASP A 29 15.54 -1.91 -8.03
CA ASP A 29 16.08 -0.58 -8.35
C ASP A 29 15.01 0.51 -8.31
N THR A 30 13.73 0.13 -8.33
CA THR A 30 12.59 1.06 -8.33
C THR A 30 11.40 0.43 -7.65
N LEU A 31 10.87 1.12 -6.63
CA LEU A 31 9.62 0.76 -5.97
C LEU A 31 8.47 1.60 -6.53
N VAL A 32 7.42 0.93 -6.99
CA VAL A 32 6.15 1.54 -7.40
C VAL A 32 5.12 1.24 -6.32
N VAL A 33 4.54 2.29 -5.72
CA VAL A 33 3.54 2.15 -4.66
C VAL A 33 2.15 2.48 -5.21
N VAL A 34 1.24 1.52 -5.12
CA VAL A 34 -0.16 1.70 -5.53
C VAL A 34 -1.01 1.97 -4.29
N VAL A 35 -1.55 3.19 -4.21
CA VAL A 35 -2.45 3.61 -3.13
C VAL A 35 -3.90 3.34 -3.51
N ALA A 36 -4.62 2.59 -2.68
CA ALA A 36 -6.03 2.29 -2.91
C ALA A 36 -6.91 3.54 -2.73
N ARG A 37 -7.88 3.72 -3.63
CA ARG A 37 -8.92 4.76 -3.48
C ARG A 37 -9.94 4.34 -2.43
N ASP A 38 -10.52 5.31 -1.73
CA ASP A 38 -11.58 5.09 -0.74
C ASP A 38 -12.72 4.23 -1.27
N SER A 39 -13.18 4.46 -2.50
CA SER A 39 -14.25 3.68 -3.13
C SER A 39 -13.93 2.18 -3.17
N ARG A 40 -12.67 1.81 -3.42
CA ARG A 40 -12.22 0.41 -3.44
C ARG A 40 -12.09 -0.17 -2.03
N VAL A 41 -11.70 0.65 -1.08
CA VAL A 41 -11.61 0.26 0.34
C VAL A 41 -13.00 -0.01 0.90
N GLN A 42 -13.97 0.85 0.62
CA GLN A 42 -15.35 0.71 1.05
C GLN A 42 -16.05 -0.51 0.41
N GLU A 43 -15.79 -0.76 -0.87
CA GLU A 43 -16.27 -1.96 -1.56
C GLU A 43 -15.72 -3.24 -0.91
N ARG A 44 -14.43 -3.28 -0.59
CA ARG A 44 -13.77 -4.45 0.03
C ARG A 44 -14.11 -4.65 1.51
N LYS A 45 -14.31 -3.56 2.28
CA LYS A 45 -14.71 -3.62 3.69
C LYS A 45 -16.17 -4.07 3.87
N GLY A 46 -16.93 -4.25 2.78
CA GLY A 46 -18.27 -4.84 2.81
C GLY A 46 -19.21 -4.07 3.72
N SER A 47 -19.64 -2.87 3.31
CA SER A 47 -20.72 -2.13 3.97
C SER A 47 -20.65 -2.10 5.51
N ALA A 48 -19.52 -1.67 6.09
CA ALA A 48 -19.42 -1.45 7.53
C ALA A 48 -20.29 -0.27 8.05
N LEU A 49 -21.02 0.39 7.16
CA LEU A 49 -22.12 1.32 7.45
C LEU A 49 -23.35 0.90 6.63
N ARG A 50 -24.05 -0.12 7.09
CA ARG A 50 -25.50 -0.26 6.91
C ARG A 50 -26.11 -0.65 8.23
#